data_AF-A0A397DKS6-F1
#
_entry.id   AF-A0A397DKS6-F1
#
_cell.length_a   1.000
_cell.length_b   1.000
_cell.length_c   1.000
_cell.angle_alpha   90.00
_cell.angle_beta   90.00
_cell.angle_gamma   90.00
#
_symmetry.space_group_name_H-M   'P 1'
#
loop_
_entity.id
_entity.type
_entity.pdbx_description
1 polymer ?
#
loop_
_entity_poly.entity_id
_entity_poly.type
_entity_poly.pdbx_seq_one_letter_code
_entity_poly.pdbx_strand_id
1 'polypeptide(L)'
;IQGIIIDAFTSVREQTETKAALKRERCLVCNRSRSAIEVEGVESGLLNSFARHTQDEHNFFHYFFYIQHVTAKDPKDLNGIESYVVDKLKTQDMTWIPRV
;
A
#
# COMPACT_ATOMS: atom_id res chain seq x y z
N ILE A 1 29.50 -1.91 27.57
CA ILE A 1 28.27 -2.76 27.68
C ILE A 1 27.01 -1.90 27.79
N GLN A 2 26.92 -0.92 28.71
CA GLN A 2 25.74 -0.03 28.80
C GLN A 2 25.48 0.84 27.55
N GLY A 3 26.51 1.37 26.89
CA GLY A 3 26.35 2.15 25.65
C GLY A 3 25.71 1.35 24.50
N ILE A 4 26.10 0.08 24.33
CA ILE A 4 25.56 -0.81 23.29
C ILE A 4 24.04 -1.02 23.46
N ILE A 5 23.59 -1.12 24.70
CA ILE A 5 22.16 -1.28 25.02
C ILE A 5 21.39 0.00 24.68
N ILE A 6 21.94 1.17 25.00
CA ILE A 6 21.32 2.48 24.70
C ILE A 6 21.23 2.71 23.19
N ASP A 7 22.30 2.38 22.45
CA ASP A 7 22.33 2.50 20.99
C ASP A 7 21.28 1.59 20.34
N ALA A 8 21.11 0.36 20.85
CA ALA A 8 20.10 -0.57 20.37
C ALA A 8 18.67 -0.03 20.57
N PHE A 9 18.35 0.51 21.75
CA PHE A 9 17.02 1.09 22.00
C PHE A 9 16.77 2.35 21.15
N THR A 10 17.79 3.18 20.96
CA THR A 10 17.71 4.36 20.12
C THR A 10 17.41 3.97 18.67
N SER A 11 18.13 2.99 18.13
CA SER A 11 17.90 2.49 16.77
C SER A 11 16.48 1.93 16.58
N VAL A 12 15.97 1.14 17.53
CA VAL A 12 14.59 0.60 17.46
C VAL A 12 13.56 1.72 17.46
N ARG A 13 13.78 2.77 18.24
CA ARG A 13 12.90 3.94 18.27
C ARG A 13 12.92 4.68 16.95
N GLU A 14 14.09 5.00 16.41
CA GLU A 14 14.24 5.68 15.11
C GLU A 14 13.57 4.90 13.98
N GLN A 15 13.71 3.57 13.95
CA GLN A 15 13.03 2.72 12.98
C GLN A 15 11.50 2.81 13.12
N THR A 16 10.99 2.86 14.35
CA THR A 16 9.55 2.96 14.62
C THR A 16 9.00 4.32 14.16
N GLU A 17 9.71 5.40 14.48
CA GLU A 17 9.35 6.76 14.06
C GLU A 17 9.41 6.91 12.55
N THR A 18 10.45 6.35 11.91
CA THR A 18 10.61 6.34 10.45
C THR A 18 9.43 5.62 9.77
N LYS A 19 9.06 4.44 10.26
CA LYS A 19 7.89 3.70 9.73
C LYS A 19 6.59 4.49 9.87
N ALA A 20 6.40 5.15 11.00
CA ALA A 20 5.22 5.99 11.25
C ALA A 20 5.20 7.26 10.37
N ALA A 21 6.36 7.86 10.09
CA ALA A 21 6.50 8.97 9.16
C ALA A 21 6.16 8.55 7.72
N LEU A 22 6.76 7.46 7.23
CA LEU A 22 6.49 6.93 5.89
C LEU A 22 5.01 6.64 5.66
N LYS A 23 4.33 6.02 6.63
CA LYS A 23 2.89 5.75 6.56
C LYS A 23 2.05 7.03 6.49
N ARG A 24 2.51 8.12 7.13
CA ARG A 24 1.83 9.42 7.06
C ARG A 24 2.12 10.14 5.74
N GLU A 25 3.28 9.95 5.14
CA GLU A 25 3.73 10.78 4.02
C GLU A 25 3.53 10.15 2.64
N ARG A 26 3.33 8.83 2.57
CA ARG A 26 3.26 8.10 1.30
C ARG A 26 2.17 7.04 1.32
N CYS A 27 1.52 6.85 0.18
CA CYS A 27 0.58 5.75 0.00
C CYS A 27 1.33 4.40 -0.06
N LEU A 28 0.90 3.41 0.71
CA LEU A 28 1.55 2.09 0.76
C LEU A 28 1.45 1.32 -0.57
N VAL A 29 0.38 1.56 -1.34
CA VAL A 29 0.10 0.83 -2.58
C VAL A 29 0.87 1.43 -3.76
N CYS A 30 0.65 2.71 -4.05
CA CYS A 30 1.22 3.36 -5.24
C CYS A 30 2.50 4.15 -4.98
N ASN A 31 2.91 4.32 -3.71
CA ASN A 31 4.10 5.08 -3.32
C ASN A 31 4.11 6.55 -3.78
N ARG A 32 2.95 7.15 -4.08
CA ARG A 32 2.83 8.60 -4.29
C ARG A 32 2.90 9.34 -2.95
N SER A 33 3.49 10.54 -2.95
CA SER A 33 3.56 11.36 -1.74
C SER A 33 2.19 11.96 -1.41
N ARG A 34 1.95 12.20 -0.13
CA ARG A 34 0.78 12.92 0.37
C ARG A 34 0.63 14.26 -0.32
N SER A 35 1.72 15.02 -0.44
CA SER A 35 1.69 16.33 -1.10
C SER A 35 1.18 16.26 -2.54
N ALA A 36 1.64 15.29 -3.33
CA ALA A 36 1.21 15.15 -4.72
C ALA A 36 -0.28 14.79 -4.82
N ILE A 37 -0.75 13.89 -3.96
CA ILE A 37 -2.16 13.47 -3.93
C ILE A 37 -3.07 14.61 -3.44
N GLU A 38 -2.65 15.37 -2.42
CA GLU A 38 -3.44 16.50 -1.93
C GLU A 38 -3.52 17.64 -2.96
N VAL A 39 -2.43 17.95 -3.68
CA VAL A 39 -2.44 18.97 -4.75
C VAL A 39 -3.40 18.59 -5.87
N GLU A 40 -3.31 17.37 -6.39
CA GLU A 40 -4.24 16.86 -7.42
C GLU A 40 -5.69 16.89 -6.94
N GLY A 41 -5.89 16.57 -5.65
CA GLY A 41 -7.17 16.70 -4.97
C GLY A 41 -7.73 18.11 -5.03
N VAL A 42 -6.94 19.10 -4.63
CA VAL A 42 -7.33 20.51 -4.64
C VAL A 42 -7.64 20.99 -6.06
N GLU A 43 -6.84 20.62 -7.05
CA GLU A 43 -7.08 20.92 -8.48
C GLU A 43 -8.42 20.33 -8.97
N SER A 44 -8.83 19.20 -8.39
CA SER A 44 -10.10 18.52 -8.68
C SER A 44 -11.26 18.96 -7.78
N GLY A 45 -11.08 19.97 -6.93
CA GLY A 45 -12.10 20.48 -6.00
C GLY A 45 -12.38 19.59 -4.79
N LEU A 46 -11.45 18.69 -4.45
CA LEU A 46 -11.56 17.73 -3.36
C LEU A 46 -10.61 18.08 -2.21
N LEU A 47 -11.10 17.90 -0.97
CA LEU A 47 -10.30 18.04 0.25
C LEU A 47 -10.03 16.67 0.88
N ASN A 48 -8.96 16.58 1.68
CA ASN A 48 -8.54 15.36 2.36
C ASN A 48 -8.28 14.19 1.40
N SER A 49 -7.69 14.49 0.24
CA SER A 49 -7.59 13.54 -0.86
C SER A 49 -6.66 12.40 -0.54
N PHE A 50 -5.63 12.61 0.30
CA PHE A 50 -4.78 11.50 0.74
C PHE A 50 -5.51 10.52 1.66
N ALA A 51 -6.39 11.02 2.53
CA ALA A 51 -7.17 10.16 3.43
C ALA A 51 -8.11 9.26 2.61
N ARG A 52 -8.84 9.85 1.67
CA ARG A 52 -9.72 9.11 0.75
C ARG A 52 -8.94 8.12 -0.10
N HIS A 53 -7.82 8.55 -0.68
CA HIS A 53 -6.95 7.70 -1.47
C HIS A 53 -6.47 6.47 -0.70
N THR A 54 -6.10 6.61 0.58
CA THR A 54 -5.59 5.47 1.38
C THR A 54 -6.67 4.62 2.05
N GLN A 55 -7.90 5.13 2.18
CA GLN A 55 -9.02 4.44 2.83
C GLN A 55 -9.99 3.78 1.85
N ASP A 56 -10.17 4.37 0.67
CA ASP A 56 -11.18 3.95 -0.31
C ASP A 56 -10.54 3.34 -1.55
N GLU A 57 -9.63 4.08 -2.20
CA GLU A 57 -9.03 3.69 -3.50
C GLU A 57 -7.92 2.65 -3.31
N HIS A 58 -6.96 2.97 -2.45
CA HIS A 58 -5.75 2.20 -2.18
C HIS A 58 -5.72 1.69 -0.73
N ASN A 59 -6.87 1.19 -0.27
CA ASN A 59 -6.96 0.50 1.01
C ASN A 59 -6.16 -0.81 0.97
N PHE A 60 -5.12 -0.91 1.78
CA PHE A 60 -4.25 -2.08 1.83
C PHE A 60 -5.02 -3.40 2.09
N PHE A 61 -6.02 -3.38 2.96
CA PHE A 61 -6.78 -4.58 3.29
C PHE A 61 -7.67 -5.05 2.14
N HIS A 62 -8.14 -4.15 1.28
CA HIS A 62 -8.88 -4.55 0.08
C HIS A 62 -8.01 -5.42 -0.84
N TYR A 63 -6.72 -5.12 -1.00
CA TYR A 63 -5.81 -5.97 -1.76
C TYR A 63 -5.63 -7.35 -1.11
N PHE A 64 -5.46 -7.40 0.22
CA PHE A 64 -5.35 -8.66 0.96
C PHE A 64 -6.60 -9.54 0.75
N PHE A 65 -7.79 -8.98 0.96
CA PHE A 65 -9.04 -9.71 0.76
C PHE A 65 -9.28 -10.09 -0.69
N TYR A 66 -8.90 -9.24 -1.64
CA TYR A 66 -9.02 -9.55 -3.05
C TYR A 66 -8.12 -10.72 -3.46
N ILE A 67 -6.88 -10.77 -2.97
CA ILE A 67 -5.98 -11.91 -3.21
C ILE A 67 -6.61 -13.20 -2.65
N GLN A 68 -7.11 -13.17 -1.41
CA GLN A 68 -7.78 -14.32 -0.80
C GLN A 68 -9.02 -14.73 -1.61
N HIS A 69 -9.79 -13.77 -2.12
CA HIS A 69 -10.99 -14.01 -2.92
C HIS A 69 -10.66 -14.70 -4.25
N VAL A 70 -9.75 -14.14 -5.05
CA VAL A 70 -9.44 -14.69 -6.39
C VAL A 70 -8.70 -16.01 -6.33
N THR A 71 -7.94 -16.28 -5.25
CA THR A 71 -7.24 -17.56 -5.05
C THR A 71 -8.17 -18.68 -4.57
N ALA A 72 -9.28 -18.35 -3.90
CA ALA A 72 -10.27 -19.31 -3.42
C ALA A 72 -11.39 -19.61 -4.44
N LYS A 73 -11.55 -18.77 -5.47
CA LYS A 73 -12.58 -18.89 -6.50
C LYS A 73 -12.26 -20.00 -7.50
N ASP A 74 -13.30 -20.68 -8.03
CA ASP A 74 -13.10 -21.70 -9.08
C ASP A 74 -12.46 -21.05 -10.33
N PRO A 75 -11.38 -21.62 -10.90
CA PRO A 75 -10.74 -21.09 -12.09
C PRO A 75 -11.68 -20.85 -13.28
N LYS A 76 -12.79 -21.58 -13.39
CA LYS A 76 -13.79 -21.42 -14.45
C LYS A 76 -14.69 -20.21 -14.25
N ASP A 77 -14.80 -19.72 -13.02
CA ASP A 77 -15.63 -18.56 -12.65
C ASP A 77 -14.83 -17.25 -12.62
N LEU A 78 -13.52 -17.31 -12.84
CA LEU A 78 -12.67 -16.12 -12.93
C LEU A 78 -13.02 -15.31 -14.17
N ASN A 79 -13.24 -14.01 -13.99
CA ASN A 79 -13.28 -13.08 -15.11
C ASN A 79 -11.87 -12.80 -15.65
N GLY A 80 -11.77 -12.06 -16.76
CA GLY A 80 -10.48 -11.79 -17.40
C GLY A 80 -9.47 -11.04 -16.52
N ILE A 81 -9.94 -10.10 -15.69
CA ILE A 81 -9.06 -9.32 -14.79
C ILE A 81 -8.61 -10.19 -13.62
N GLU A 82 -9.52 -10.97 -13.04
CA GLU A 82 -9.19 -11.93 -11.96
C GLU A 82 -8.18 -12.97 -12.46
N SER A 83 -8.38 -13.50 -13.66
CA SER A 83 -7.44 -14.44 -14.31
C SER A 83 -6.06 -13.81 -14.49
N TYR A 84 -6.01 -12.58 -15.01
CA TYR A 84 -4.77 -11.81 -15.14
C TYR A 84 -4.04 -11.66 -13.79
N VAL A 85 -4.76 -11.28 -12.73
CA VAL A 85 -4.16 -11.13 -11.39
C VAL A 85 -3.68 -12.47 -10.84
N VAL A 86 -4.46 -13.54 -10.98
CA VAL A 86 -4.08 -14.89 -10.55
C VAL A 86 -2.79 -15.35 -11.24
N ASP A 87 -2.64 -15.10 -12.54
CA ASP A 87 -1.42 -15.47 -13.27
C ASP A 87 -0.20 -14.63 -12.86
N LYS A 88 -0.41 -13.35 -12.54
CA LYS A 88 0.62 -12.49 -11.94
C LYS A 88 1.04 -12.98 -10.56
N LEU A 89 0.09 -13.41 -9.72
CA LEU A 89 0.38 -14.00 -8.41
C LEU A 89 1.18 -15.29 -8.52
N LYS A 90 0.83 -16.20 -9.46
CA LYS A 90 1.57 -17.45 -9.71
C LYS A 90 3.01 -17.21 -10.13
N THR A 91 3.24 -16.19 -10.96
CA THR A 91 4.58 -15.81 -11.45
C THR A 91 5.34 -14.88 -10.51
N GLN A 92 4.76 -14.56 -9.33
CA GLN A 92 5.29 -13.60 -8.36
C GLN A 92 5.55 -12.20 -8.97
N ASP A 93 4.81 -11.86 -10.02
CA ASP A 93 4.90 -10.58 -10.71
C ASP A 93 3.93 -9.57 -10.07
N MET A 94 4.47 -8.53 -9.44
CA MET A 94 3.69 -7.47 -8.77
C MET A 94 3.38 -6.27 -9.70
N THR A 95 3.39 -6.45 -11.02
CA THR A 95 3.02 -5.39 -11.99
C THR A 95 1.53 -5.08 -12.03
N TRP A 96 0.68 -5.93 -11.46
CA TRP A 96 -0.76 -5.67 -11.32
C TRP A 96 -1.10 -4.66 -10.21
N ILE A 97 -0.16 -4.41 -9.29
CA ILE A 97 -0.28 -3.34 -8.29
C ILE A 97 0.08 -1.99 -8.96
N PRO A 98 -0.71 -0.93 -8.78
CA PRO A 98 -0.42 0.38 -9.35
C PRO A 98 0.98 0.88 -8.99
N ARG A 99 1.71 1.37 -9.99
CA ARG A 99 2.98 2.08 -9.83
C ARG A 99 2.81 3.51 -10.36
N VAL A 100 3.61 4.44 -9.82
CA VAL A 100 3.70 5.83 -10.29
C VAL A 100 4.00 5.87 -11.78
#